data_AF-A0AAD7DSE2-F1
#
_entry.id   AF-A0AAD7DSE2-F1
#
_cell.length_a   1.000
_cell.length_b   1.000
_cell.length_c   1.000
_cell.angle_alpha   90.00
_cell.angle_beta   90.00
_cell.angle_gamma   90.00
#
_symmetry.space_group_name_H-M   'P 1'
#
loop_
_entity.id
_entity.type
_entity.pdbx_description
1 polymer ?
#
loop_
_entity_poly.entity_id
_entity_poly.type
_entity_poly.pdbx_seq_one_letter_code
_entity_poly.pdbx_strand_id
1 'polypeptide(L)'
;MDYVPDVPSIQVPHALFLRSDMRYGTDDHTLWPQQWTAKSCHLPIIAKKGARPEIDIMWWDPTPADFEVGKAITRGLGRLRYSVMDKFLPHINEIVGHCKKIKDTSHFTPLFGELMQGIMLLAEQLQTLPTKYKKMVFAVTSLQRAWLELDALYDYTLLYRPRMNDYSTPALSLTPVAKCVGALTTLPTVAHQLWVARVPFWFLRPTHIFDTENILHIVSLLEPCDMAPDLPGEGSPVIIYSGNSTSEKIAAIHCAAVLNPWYRDPFETANKSPAPAIEAPPVAISSRSAVEPAPAASSFGAAVRANKQQPSQSPKQQRARPYPSQAPPKQKGPAKVQRDKFTILVIEQMLPSIAAFPPPLTPNSGDCVAGCRDQFPFRVCLSGQMCVQEGSAGQGQGLLRQRNVAGAPLEMSKCGWAAPTIEERFPYVAWAAKLMLDWTTKCARPDIMRRVAIRLTWSEADMQLLETAVCRYYTQAFWEHFGRAAVVPLRLDHDVEREDGQL
;
A
#
# COMPACT_ATOMS: atom_id res chain seq x y z
N MET A 1 -13.21 -3.47 1.12
CA MET A 1 -12.82 -3.47 2.54
C MET A 1 -11.78 -2.40 2.71
N ASP A 2 -12.02 -1.51 3.67
CA ASP A 2 -11.17 -0.36 3.94
C ASP A 2 -10.16 -0.72 5.02
N TYR A 3 -9.33 -1.72 4.70
CA TYR A 3 -8.22 -2.12 5.54
C TYR A 3 -7.23 -0.96 5.66
N VAL A 4 -7.11 -0.44 6.88
CA VAL A 4 -6.01 0.42 7.30
C VAL A 4 -4.96 -0.51 7.90
N PRO A 5 -3.71 -0.54 7.40
CA PRO A 5 -2.67 -1.29 8.07
C PRO A 5 -2.41 -0.74 9.46
N ASP A 6 -2.08 -1.64 10.39
CA ASP A 6 -1.41 -1.25 11.63
C ASP A 6 -0.23 -0.36 11.28
N VAL A 7 -0.28 0.87 11.78
CA VAL A 7 0.83 1.82 11.67
C VAL A 7 1.90 1.32 12.62
N PRO A 8 3.01 0.72 12.15
CA PRO A 8 3.91 0.03 13.06
C PRO A 8 4.51 1.05 14.02
N SER A 9 4.33 0.82 15.32
CA SER A 9 4.81 1.74 16.34
C SER A 9 6.31 1.96 16.16
N ILE A 10 6.69 3.19 15.76
CA ILE A 10 8.04 3.53 15.26
C ILE A 10 9.18 3.17 16.25
N GLN A 11 8.82 2.96 17.51
CA GLN A 11 9.71 2.65 18.64
C GLN A 11 9.93 1.14 18.89
N VAL A 12 9.16 0.25 18.26
CA VAL A 12 9.30 -1.22 18.44
C VAL A 12 10.03 -1.81 17.22
N PRO A 13 11.16 -2.52 17.42
CA PRO A 13 11.85 -3.20 16.33
C PRO A 13 10.97 -4.28 15.72
N HIS A 14 10.70 -4.17 14.41
CA HIS A 14 9.85 -5.10 13.67
C HIS A 14 10.72 -6.17 12.99
N ALA A 15 10.42 -7.44 13.27
CA ALA A 15 11.12 -8.58 12.67
C ALA A 15 10.36 -9.06 11.43
N LEU A 16 10.92 -8.81 10.25
CA LEU A 16 10.37 -9.21 8.97
C LEU A 16 10.82 -10.63 8.62
N PHE A 17 9.89 -11.56 8.48
CA PHE A 17 10.14 -12.96 8.12
C PHE A 17 9.17 -13.47 7.05
N LEU A 18 9.54 -14.57 6.40
CA LEU A 18 8.72 -15.24 5.40
C LEU A 18 7.65 -16.12 6.07
N ARG A 19 6.37 -15.93 5.72
CA ARG A 19 5.24 -16.71 6.24
C ARG A 19 5.04 -18.03 5.47
N SER A 20 4.12 -18.88 5.94
CA SER A 20 3.86 -20.23 5.38
C SER A 20 3.40 -20.23 3.91
N ASP A 21 2.82 -19.14 3.45
CA ASP A 21 2.38 -18.88 2.06
C ASP A 21 3.51 -18.37 1.14
N MET A 22 4.73 -18.22 1.66
CA MET A 22 5.87 -17.59 0.99
C MET A 22 5.63 -16.10 0.63
N ARG A 23 4.82 -15.38 1.43
CA ARG A 23 4.67 -13.92 1.41
C ARG A 23 5.16 -13.31 2.73
N TYR A 24 5.08 -11.98 2.83
CA TYR A 24 5.56 -11.21 3.99
C TYR A 24 4.45 -10.74 4.93
N GLY A 25 3.26 -11.32 4.84
CA GLY A 25 2.09 -10.91 5.63
C GLY A 25 1.76 -9.43 5.41
N THR A 26 1.53 -8.72 6.51
CA THR A 26 1.26 -7.27 6.60
C THR A 26 2.27 -6.37 5.90
N ASP A 27 3.52 -6.82 5.82
CA ASP A 27 4.63 -6.07 5.22
C ASP A 27 4.72 -6.25 3.71
N ASP A 28 3.94 -7.17 3.12
CA ASP A 28 3.92 -7.38 1.67
C ASP A 28 3.23 -6.23 0.95
N HIS A 29 4.04 -5.35 0.35
CA HIS A 29 3.58 -4.17 -0.38
C HIS A 29 2.71 -4.46 -1.61
N THR A 30 2.60 -5.72 -2.03
CA THR A 30 1.69 -6.13 -3.11
C THR A 30 0.25 -6.37 -2.66
N LEU A 31 0.04 -6.59 -1.36
CA LEU A 31 -1.27 -6.87 -0.78
C LEU A 31 -1.78 -5.70 0.04
N TRP A 32 -0.88 -5.03 0.79
CA TRP A 32 -1.25 -4.11 1.85
C TRP A 32 -0.63 -2.72 1.66
N PRO A 33 -1.40 -1.64 1.95
CA PRO A 33 -0.85 -0.29 1.95
C PRO A 33 0.39 -0.18 2.82
N GLN A 34 1.40 0.53 2.33
CA GLN A 34 2.62 0.82 3.10
C GLN A 34 2.73 2.32 3.33
N GLN A 35 3.63 2.72 4.23
CA GLN A 35 3.99 4.13 4.38
C GLN A 35 4.59 4.66 3.06
N TRP A 36 4.03 5.75 2.54
CA TRP A 36 4.56 6.43 1.37
C TRP A 36 5.99 6.89 1.63
N THR A 37 6.89 6.62 0.69
CA THR A 37 8.23 7.18 0.69
C THR A 37 8.60 7.62 -0.73
N ALA A 38 9.42 8.66 -0.86
CA ALA A 38 9.84 9.14 -2.18
C ALA A 38 10.63 8.09 -2.98
N LYS A 39 11.33 7.17 -2.31
CA LYS A 39 12.06 6.05 -2.93
C LYS A 39 11.14 4.99 -3.54
N SER A 40 9.91 4.85 -3.04
CA SER A 40 8.98 3.77 -3.36
C SER A 40 7.57 4.30 -3.62
N CYS A 41 7.48 5.47 -4.26
CA CYS A 41 6.24 6.21 -4.48
C CYS A 41 5.32 5.60 -5.56
N HIS A 42 5.78 4.55 -6.25
CA HIS A 42 4.99 3.71 -7.15
C HIS A 42 4.16 2.63 -6.44
N LEU A 43 4.60 2.12 -5.28
CA LEU A 43 3.91 1.02 -4.58
C LEU A 43 2.42 1.25 -4.29
N PRO A 44 1.94 2.47 -3.96
CA PRO A 44 0.51 2.75 -3.77
C PRO A 44 -0.37 2.45 -5.00
N ILE A 45 0.23 2.34 -6.19
CA ILE A 45 -0.45 2.16 -7.48
C ILE A 45 -0.58 0.68 -7.87
N ILE A 46 0.08 -0.24 -7.15
CA ILE A 46 -0.09 -1.69 -7.34
C ILE A 46 -1.58 -2.04 -7.34
N ALA A 47 -2.05 -2.71 -8.39
CA ALA A 47 -3.44 -3.10 -8.52
C ALA A 47 -3.86 -4.07 -7.40
N LYS A 48 -5.10 -3.93 -6.88
CA LYS A 48 -5.69 -4.91 -5.96
C LYS A 48 -6.15 -6.16 -6.73
N LYS A 49 -6.18 -7.32 -6.07
CA LYS A 49 -6.76 -8.57 -6.60
C LYS A 49 -8.18 -8.32 -7.13
N GLY A 50 -8.48 -8.74 -8.36
CA GLY A 50 -9.77 -8.46 -9.03
C GLY A 50 -9.98 -7.00 -9.48
N ALA A 51 -8.97 -6.13 -9.43
CA ALA A 51 -9.04 -4.79 -10.04
C ALA A 51 -8.98 -4.84 -11.56
N ARG A 52 -8.17 -5.78 -12.09
CA ARG A 52 -7.87 -6.05 -13.50
C ARG A 52 -7.93 -7.57 -13.74
N PRO A 53 -9.11 -8.13 -14.11
CA PRO A 53 -9.27 -9.58 -14.31
C PRO A 53 -8.32 -10.18 -15.34
N GLU A 54 -7.86 -9.36 -16.29
CA GLU A 54 -6.88 -9.71 -17.32
C GLU A 54 -5.53 -10.19 -16.75
N ILE A 55 -5.19 -9.87 -15.50
CA ILE A 55 -3.95 -10.28 -14.84
C ILE A 55 -4.18 -11.04 -13.52
N ASP A 56 -5.35 -11.67 -13.30
CA ASP A 56 -5.67 -12.35 -12.04
C ASP A 56 -4.65 -13.45 -11.64
N ILE A 57 -3.88 -13.99 -12.59
CA ILE A 57 -2.73 -14.88 -12.36
C ILE A 57 -1.64 -14.26 -11.46
N MET A 58 -1.59 -12.94 -11.34
CA MET A 58 -0.63 -12.20 -10.51
C MET A 58 -0.97 -12.21 -9.02
N TRP A 59 -2.18 -12.63 -8.65
CA TRP A 59 -2.56 -12.92 -7.26
C TRP A 59 -3.09 -14.35 -7.08
N TRP A 60 -2.66 -15.28 -7.95
CA TRP A 60 -2.95 -16.71 -7.84
C TRP A 60 -1.97 -17.40 -6.88
N ASP A 61 -2.45 -18.30 -6.03
CA ASP A 61 -1.66 -18.94 -4.99
C ASP A 61 -1.38 -20.43 -5.35
N PRO A 62 -0.11 -20.87 -5.49
CA PRO A 62 0.21 -22.18 -6.07
C PRO A 62 -0.18 -23.38 -5.20
N THR A 63 -0.90 -24.35 -5.75
CA THR A 63 -1.30 -25.56 -5.02
C THR A 63 -0.30 -26.71 -5.23
N PRO A 64 -0.34 -27.77 -4.40
CA PRO A 64 0.45 -28.98 -4.65
C PRO A 64 0.11 -29.69 -5.98
N ALA A 65 -1.09 -29.45 -6.55
CA ALA A 65 -1.48 -30.03 -7.83
C ALA A 65 -0.76 -29.39 -9.03
N ASP A 66 -0.16 -28.21 -8.85
CA ASP A 66 0.59 -27.45 -9.87
C ASP A 66 2.09 -27.77 -9.86
N PHE A 67 2.54 -28.64 -8.95
CA PHE A 67 3.93 -29.04 -8.78
C PHE A 67 4.20 -30.42 -9.38
N GLU A 68 4.92 -30.45 -10.50
CA GLU A 68 5.21 -31.66 -11.25
C GLU A 68 6.52 -32.28 -10.77
N VAL A 69 6.39 -33.32 -9.93
CA VAL A 69 7.52 -34.07 -9.35
C VAL A 69 8.33 -34.74 -10.47
N GLY A 70 9.61 -34.43 -10.54
CA GLY A 70 10.51 -34.97 -11.56
C GLY A 70 10.88 -36.43 -11.31
N LYS A 71 11.12 -37.19 -12.39
CA LYS A 71 11.59 -38.59 -12.35
C LYS A 71 13.08 -38.72 -11.94
N ALA A 72 13.59 -37.78 -11.14
CA ALA A 72 14.99 -37.73 -10.72
C ALA A 72 15.27 -38.71 -9.56
N ILE A 73 16.55 -39.07 -9.41
CA ILE A 73 17.02 -39.91 -8.28
C ILE A 73 16.75 -39.22 -6.93
N THR A 74 16.82 -37.89 -6.91
CA THR A 74 16.51 -37.03 -5.75
C THR A 74 15.00 -36.83 -5.57
N ARG A 75 14.41 -37.60 -4.65
CA ARG A 75 12.99 -37.49 -4.27
C ARG A 75 12.60 -36.06 -3.85
N GLY A 76 11.41 -35.62 -4.25
CA GLY A 76 10.82 -34.35 -3.81
C GLY A 76 11.30 -33.10 -4.55
N LEU A 77 12.04 -33.25 -5.66
CA LEU A 77 12.27 -32.17 -6.62
C LEU A 77 11.23 -32.21 -7.75
N GLY A 78 10.82 -31.05 -8.23
CA GLY A 78 9.83 -30.87 -9.29
C GLY A 78 9.84 -29.46 -9.86
N ARG A 79 8.94 -29.15 -10.79
CA ARG A 79 8.78 -27.83 -11.40
C ARG A 79 7.34 -27.32 -11.26
N LEU A 80 7.11 -26.05 -11.57
CA LEU A 80 5.77 -25.55 -11.86
C LEU A 80 5.28 -26.19 -13.17
N ARG A 81 4.02 -26.63 -13.21
CA ARG A 81 3.39 -27.15 -14.43
C ARG A 81 3.46 -26.13 -15.57
N TYR A 82 3.85 -26.58 -16.76
CA TYR A 82 3.97 -25.73 -17.96
C TYR A 82 2.67 -24.95 -18.27
N SER A 83 1.50 -25.58 -18.23
CA SER A 83 0.21 -24.91 -18.48
C SER A 83 -0.23 -23.89 -17.40
N VAL A 84 0.55 -23.72 -16.34
CA VAL A 84 0.43 -22.57 -15.42
C VAL A 84 1.44 -21.49 -15.80
N MET A 85 2.68 -21.86 -16.12
CA MET A 85 3.70 -20.92 -16.61
C MET A 85 3.27 -20.21 -17.91
N ASP A 86 2.59 -20.92 -18.81
CA ASP A 86 2.01 -20.38 -20.04
C ASP A 86 1.02 -19.23 -19.80
N LYS A 87 0.46 -19.10 -18.59
CA LYS A 87 -0.40 -17.98 -18.18
C LYS A 87 0.39 -16.75 -17.75
N PHE A 88 1.61 -16.91 -17.22
CA PHE A 88 2.48 -15.81 -16.84
C PHE A 88 3.21 -15.19 -18.03
N LEU A 89 3.63 -16.02 -19.00
CA LEU A 89 4.48 -15.58 -20.12
C LEU A 89 3.91 -14.44 -20.97
N PRO A 90 2.61 -14.35 -21.30
CA PRO A 90 2.05 -13.21 -22.04
C PRO A 90 2.26 -11.89 -21.31
N HIS A 91 1.85 -11.80 -20.04
CA HIS A 91 1.94 -10.58 -19.24
C HIS A 91 3.39 -10.17 -18.93
N ILE A 92 4.30 -11.14 -18.77
CA ILE A 92 5.73 -10.87 -18.63
C ILE A 92 6.28 -10.21 -19.90
N ASN A 93 6.01 -10.81 -21.07
CA ASN A 93 6.48 -10.26 -22.34
C ASN A 93 5.85 -8.90 -22.65
N GLU A 94 4.59 -8.69 -22.28
CA GLU A 94 3.87 -7.42 -22.40
C GLU A 94 4.52 -6.33 -21.56
N ILE A 95 4.63 -6.48 -20.23
CA ILE A 95 5.16 -5.40 -19.37
C ILE A 95 6.63 -5.12 -19.67
N VAL A 96 7.45 -6.15 -19.95
CA VAL A 96 8.84 -6.00 -20.36
C VAL A 96 8.93 -5.29 -21.73
N GLY A 97 8.00 -5.58 -22.64
CA GLY A 97 7.86 -4.90 -23.93
C GLY A 97 7.36 -3.45 -23.82
N HIS A 98 6.60 -3.11 -22.78
CA HIS A 98 6.15 -1.76 -22.47
C HIS A 98 7.26 -0.93 -21.81
N CYS A 99 7.95 -1.47 -20.81
CA CYS A 99 9.06 -0.79 -20.12
C CYS A 99 10.24 -0.53 -21.08
N LYS A 100 10.54 -1.44 -22.02
CA LYS A 100 11.56 -1.22 -23.08
C LYS A 100 11.26 -0.04 -24.02
N LYS A 101 10.03 0.49 -24.05
CA LYS A 101 9.64 1.66 -24.86
C LYS A 101 9.80 2.98 -24.09
N ILE A 102 9.94 2.94 -22.76
CA ILE A 102 10.23 4.12 -21.94
C ILE A 102 11.65 4.57 -22.27
N LYS A 103 11.79 5.80 -22.76
CA LYS A 103 13.10 6.45 -22.96
C LYS A 103 13.69 6.84 -21.62
N ASP A 104 15.01 6.97 -21.57
CA ASP A 104 15.78 7.23 -20.34
C ASP A 104 15.62 8.68 -19.82
N THR A 105 14.40 9.00 -19.40
CA THR A 105 13.96 10.34 -18.92
C THR A 105 13.42 10.29 -17.49
N SER A 106 13.57 9.15 -16.81
CA SER A 106 13.04 8.89 -15.47
C SER A 106 14.17 8.52 -14.51
N HIS A 107 14.11 9.01 -13.27
CA HIS A 107 15.05 8.59 -12.22
C HIS A 107 14.87 7.12 -11.79
N PHE A 108 13.82 6.46 -12.27
CA PHE A 108 13.54 5.05 -12.04
C PHE A 108 14.20 4.08 -13.04
N THR A 109 14.96 4.55 -14.06
CA THR A 109 15.60 3.65 -15.05
C THR A 109 16.37 2.48 -14.41
N PRO A 110 17.14 2.65 -13.31
CA PRO A 110 17.78 1.51 -12.64
C PRO A 110 16.78 0.47 -12.12
N LEU A 111 15.72 0.92 -11.43
CA LEU A 111 14.69 0.05 -10.85
C LEU A 111 13.86 -0.67 -11.93
N PHE A 112 13.55 0.00 -13.05
CA PHE A 112 12.98 -0.66 -14.23
C PHE A 112 13.89 -1.80 -14.71
N GLY A 113 15.20 -1.55 -14.83
CA GLY A 113 16.18 -2.56 -15.24
C GLY A 113 16.28 -3.74 -14.27
N GLU A 114 16.39 -3.48 -12.96
CA GLU A 114 16.47 -4.49 -11.91
C GLU A 114 15.23 -5.39 -11.87
N LEU A 115 14.03 -4.80 -11.85
CA LEU A 115 12.76 -5.54 -11.84
C LEU A 115 12.59 -6.35 -13.13
N MET A 116 12.88 -5.77 -14.31
CA MET A 116 12.81 -6.50 -15.59
C MET A 116 13.79 -7.68 -15.64
N GLN A 117 15.02 -7.50 -15.15
CA GLN A 117 16.01 -8.58 -15.09
C GLN A 117 15.57 -9.69 -14.11
N GLY A 118 15.07 -9.32 -12.94
CA GLY A 118 14.56 -10.24 -11.94
C GLY A 118 13.37 -11.07 -12.41
N ILE A 119 12.38 -10.44 -13.05
CA ILE A 119 11.22 -11.13 -13.66
C ILE A 119 11.69 -12.17 -14.68
N MET A 120 12.60 -11.80 -15.58
CA MET A 120 13.12 -12.72 -16.60
C MET A 120 13.88 -13.90 -15.96
N LEU A 121 14.71 -13.64 -14.95
CA LEU A 121 15.47 -14.67 -14.23
C LEU A 121 14.56 -15.64 -13.46
N LEU A 122 13.56 -15.12 -12.73
CA LEU A 122 12.59 -15.94 -11.99
C LEU A 122 11.72 -16.77 -12.94
N ALA A 123 11.33 -16.21 -14.08
CA ALA A 123 10.58 -16.92 -15.12
C ALA A 123 11.42 -18.03 -15.79
N GLU A 124 12.71 -17.81 -16.04
CA GLU A 124 13.62 -18.84 -16.54
C GLU A 124 13.82 -19.95 -15.50
N GLN A 125 14.04 -19.59 -14.23
CA GLN A 125 14.20 -20.56 -13.13
C GLN A 125 12.98 -21.47 -12.97
N LEU A 126 11.76 -20.92 -13.00
CA LEU A 126 10.52 -21.71 -12.93
C LEU A 126 10.39 -22.76 -14.04
N GLN A 127 10.83 -22.43 -15.26
CA GLN A 127 10.79 -23.33 -16.41
C GLN A 127 11.91 -24.38 -16.42
N THR A 128 13.11 -24.01 -15.95
CA THR A 128 14.34 -24.79 -16.16
C THR A 128 14.82 -25.55 -14.93
N LEU A 129 14.52 -25.11 -13.70
CA LEU A 129 15.20 -25.57 -12.50
C LEU A 129 14.28 -26.43 -11.60
N PRO A 130 14.56 -27.74 -11.43
CA PRO A 130 13.84 -28.56 -10.48
C PRO A 130 14.14 -28.13 -9.03
N THR A 131 13.11 -27.78 -8.27
CA THR A 131 13.22 -27.31 -6.88
C THR A 131 12.23 -28.04 -5.96
N LYS A 132 12.28 -27.81 -4.64
CA LYS A 132 11.27 -28.32 -3.70
C LYS A 132 10.00 -27.46 -3.76
N TYR A 133 8.82 -28.02 -3.51
CA TYR A 133 7.54 -27.30 -3.56
C TYR A 133 7.53 -25.93 -2.86
N LYS A 134 7.93 -25.83 -1.58
CA LYS A 134 8.02 -24.54 -0.86
C LYS A 134 8.91 -23.50 -1.57
N LYS A 135 9.99 -23.93 -2.23
CA LYS A 135 10.82 -23.02 -3.07
C LYS A 135 10.10 -22.62 -4.36
N MET A 136 9.45 -23.55 -5.06
CA MET A 136 8.64 -23.23 -6.24
C MET A 136 7.56 -22.18 -5.93
N VAL A 137 6.86 -22.31 -4.79
CA VAL A 137 5.89 -21.31 -4.32
C VAL A 137 6.55 -19.93 -4.13
N PHE A 138 7.74 -19.88 -3.52
CA PHE A 138 8.52 -18.65 -3.36
C PHE A 138 8.99 -18.02 -4.69
N ALA A 139 9.20 -18.80 -5.76
CA ALA A 139 9.35 -18.22 -7.11
C ALA A 139 8.10 -17.50 -7.55
N VAL A 140 6.94 -18.14 -7.45
CA VAL A 140 5.70 -17.56 -7.96
C VAL A 140 5.36 -16.28 -7.20
N THR A 141 5.43 -16.28 -5.86
CA THR A 141 5.16 -15.06 -5.08
C THR A 141 6.18 -13.95 -5.35
N SER A 142 7.44 -14.28 -5.65
CA SER A 142 8.49 -13.29 -5.98
C SER A 142 8.37 -12.76 -7.40
N LEU A 143 8.02 -13.60 -8.37
CA LEU A 143 7.73 -13.23 -9.76
C LEU A 143 6.49 -12.32 -9.83
N GLN A 144 5.42 -12.70 -9.14
CA GLN A 144 4.22 -11.88 -8.95
C GLN A 144 4.57 -10.51 -8.37
N ARG A 145 5.38 -10.48 -7.31
CA ARG A 145 5.79 -9.24 -6.65
C ARG A 145 6.61 -8.32 -7.55
N ALA A 146 7.63 -8.85 -8.23
CA ALA A 146 8.43 -8.08 -9.16
C ALA A 146 7.60 -7.58 -10.35
N TRP A 147 6.67 -8.40 -10.88
CA TRP A 147 5.77 -8.03 -11.96
C TRP A 147 4.79 -6.92 -11.56
N LEU A 148 4.10 -7.07 -10.42
CA LEU A 148 3.15 -6.09 -9.89
C LEU A 148 3.84 -4.76 -9.56
N GLU A 149 5.07 -4.79 -9.06
CA GLU A 149 5.85 -3.60 -8.78
C GLU A 149 6.31 -2.90 -10.08
N LEU A 150 6.72 -3.65 -11.11
CA LEU A 150 7.11 -3.11 -12.41
C LEU A 150 5.92 -2.46 -13.15
N ASP A 151 4.75 -3.09 -13.09
CA ASP A 151 3.49 -2.55 -13.61
C ASP A 151 3.09 -1.26 -12.88
N ALA A 152 3.13 -1.25 -11.55
CA ALA A 152 2.87 -0.04 -10.77
C ALA A 152 3.87 1.09 -11.03
N LEU A 153 5.15 0.76 -11.31
CA LEU A 153 6.20 1.71 -11.66
C LEU A 153 5.99 2.30 -13.07
N TYR A 154 5.50 1.49 -14.01
CA TYR A 154 5.08 1.91 -15.35
C TYR A 154 3.90 2.88 -15.29
N ASP A 155 2.81 2.48 -14.61
CA ASP A 155 1.61 3.30 -14.42
C ASP A 155 1.90 4.56 -13.61
N TYR A 156 2.75 4.50 -12.59
CA TYR A 156 3.20 5.68 -11.86
C TYR A 156 3.93 6.66 -12.79
N THR A 157 4.88 6.16 -13.58
CA THR A 157 5.70 7.01 -14.47
C THR A 157 4.87 7.70 -15.54
N LEU A 158 3.87 7.02 -16.13
CA LEU A 158 3.11 7.52 -17.28
C LEU A 158 1.76 8.18 -16.92
N LEU A 159 1.08 7.73 -15.87
CA LEU A 159 -0.30 8.15 -15.57
C LEU A 159 -0.42 8.92 -14.25
N TYR A 160 0.06 8.35 -13.14
CA TYR A 160 -0.19 8.94 -11.82
C TYR A 160 0.77 10.08 -11.47
N ARG A 161 2.06 10.00 -11.81
CA ARG A 161 3.02 11.08 -11.56
C ARG A 161 2.68 12.37 -12.33
N PRO A 162 2.21 12.34 -13.59
CA PRO A 162 1.65 13.53 -14.23
C PRO A 162 0.43 14.09 -13.47
N ARG A 163 -0.53 13.24 -13.09
CA ARG A 163 -1.73 13.66 -12.33
C ARG A 163 -1.37 14.30 -10.98
N MET A 164 -0.43 13.73 -10.23
CA MET A 164 0.04 14.29 -8.94
C MET A 164 0.66 15.69 -9.07
N ASN A 165 1.15 16.06 -10.26
CA ASN A 165 1.77 17.35 -10.53
C ASN A 165 0.86 18.33 -11.28
N ASP A 166 -0.31 17.90 -11.77
CA ASP A 166 -1.23 18.78 -12.48
C ASP A 166 -2.21 19.47 -11.53
N TYR A 167 -1.81 20.65 -11.07
CA TYR A 167 -2.65 21.55 -10.27
C TYR A 167 -3.73 22.28 -11.11
N SER A 168 -3.83 22.01 -12.42
CA SER A 168 -4.55 22.86 -13.39
C SER A 168 -5.86 22.28 -13.91
N THR A 169 -6.16 20.99 -13.67
CA THR A 169 -7.35 20.32 -14.21
C THR A 169 -8.51 20.20 -13.21
N PRO A 170 -9.54 21.08 -13.26
CA PRO A 170 -10.77 20.93 -12.47
C PRO A 170 -11.62 19.70 -12.89
N ALA A 171 -11.24 18.98 -13.95
CA ALA A 171 -11.95 17.83 -14.49
C ALA A 171 -11.89 16.54 -13.62
N LEU A 172 -11.04 16.51 -12.59
CA LEU A 172 -10.79 15.33 -11.75
C LEU A 172 -12.03 14.77 -11.04
N SER A 173 -13.10 15.57 -10.91
CA SER A 173 -14.37 15.17 -10.30
C SER A 173 -14.97 13.90 -10.91
N LEU A 174 -14.77 13.65 -12.21
CA LEU A 174 -15.38 12.51 -12.93
C LEU A 174 -14.55 11.22 -12.92
N THR A 175 -13.26 11.29 -12.59
CA THR A 175 -12.40 10.09 -12.56
C THR A 175 -12.71 9.27 -11.29
N PRO A 176 -13.04 7.96 -11.40
CA PRO A 176 -13.28 7.11 -10.24
C PRO A 176 -11.99 6.89 -9.44
N VAL A 177 -12.13 6.54 -8.16
CA VAL A 177 -11.01 6.15 -7.29
C VAL A 177 -10.32 4.90 -7.87
N ALA A 178 -8.99 4.94 -7.95
CA ALA A 178 -8.19 3.86 -8.49
C ALA A 178 -8.31 2.59 -7.62
N LYS A 179 -8.46 1.43 -8.28
CA LYS A 179 -8.54 0.11 -7.62
C LYS A 179 -7.16 -0.45 -7.24
N CYS A 180 -6.28 0.42 -6.74
CA CYS A 180 -4.92 0.06 -6.31
C CYS A 180 -4.83 -0.08 -4.77
N VAL A 181 -3.69 -0.57 -4.29
CA VAL A 181 -3.39 -0.84 -2.89
C VAL A 181 -3.55 0.43 -2.03
N GLY A 182 -2.91 1.53 -2.41
CA GLY A 182 -2.94 2.82 -1.70
C GLY A 182 -1.79 3.02 -0.70
N ALA A 183 -1.78 4.15 0.01
CA ALA A 183 -0.66 4.55 0.89
C ALA A 183 -1.08 5.09 2.27
N LEU A 184 -0.32 4.76 3.30
CA LEU A 184 -0.29 5.52 4.56
C LEU A 184 0.61 6.76 4.39
N THR A 185 0.22 7.93 4.89
CA THR A 185 1.10 9.12 4.89
C THR A 185 0.81 10.06 6.05
N THR A 186 1.86 10.66 6.62
CA THR A 186 1.77 11.77 7.60
C THR A 186 1.98 13.15 6.95
N LEU A 187 2.25 13.20 5.63
CA LEU A 187 2.60 14.43 4.91
C LEU A 187 1.37 14.99 4.17
N PRO A 188 0.87 16.21 4.51
CA PRO A 188 -0.32 16.79 3.87
C PRO A 188 -0.18 16.99 2.36
N THR A 189 1.03 17.34 1.91
CA THR A 189 1.36 17.51 0.47
C THR A 189 1.20 16.21 -0.31
N VAL A 190 1.66 15.10 0.26
CA VAL A 190 1.55 13.76 -0.33
C VAL A 190 0.09 13.28 -0.29
N ALA A 191 -0.64 13.54 0.80
CA ALA A 191 -2.07 13.25 0.90
C ALA A 191 -2.86 13.98 -0.20
N HIS A 192 -2.57 15.26 -0.42
CA HIS A 192 -3.16 16.04 -1.51
C HIS A 192 -2.78 15.47 -2.90
N GLN A 193 -1.52 15.12 -3.13
CA GLN A 193 -1.08 14.51 -4.40
C GLN A 193 -1.80 13.18 -4.70
N LEU A 194 -1.93 12.29 -3.70
CA LEU A 194 -2.67 11.03 -3.82
C LEU A 194 -4.16 11.28 -4.09
N TRP A 195 -4.77 12.26 -3.41
CA TRP A 195 -6.16 12.68 -3.64
C TRP A 195 -6.39 13.19 -5.07
N VAL A 196 -5.54 14.11 -5.56
CA VAL A 196 -5.56 14.64 -6.94
C VAL A 196 -5.43 13.49 -7.94
N ALA A 197 -4.49 12.56 -7.72
CA ALA A 197 -4.27 11.41 -8.58
C ALA A 197 -5.33 10.30 -8.46
N ARG A 198 -6.34 10.47 -7.59
CA ARG A 198 -7.40 9.50 -7.25
C ARG A 198 -6.89 8.16 -6.70
N VAL A 199 -5.71 8.13 -6.08
CA VAL A 199 -5.13 6.96 -5.42
C VAL A 199 -5.70 6.86 -3.98
N PRO A 200 -6.13 5.69 -3.49
CA PRO A 200 -6.54 5.52 -2.09
C PRO A 200 -5.39 5.86 -1.12
N PHE A 201 -5.69 6.58 -0.04
CA PHE A 201 -4.69 6.91 0.98
C PHE A 201 -5.33 7.07 2.35
N TRP A 202 -4.48 6.94 3.37
CA TRP A 202 -4.83 7.10 4.78
C TRP A 202 -3.89 8.15 5.36
N PHE A 203 -4.45 9.31 5.70
CA PHE A 203 -3.71 10.44 6.25
C PHE A 203 -3.64 10.33 7.77
N LEU A 204 -2.44 10.04 8.27
CA LEU A 204 -2.15 9.78 9.67
C LEU A 204 -1.82 11.09 10.39
N ARG A 205 -2.56 11.35 11.48
CA ARG A 205 -2.42 12.54 12.34
C ARG A 205 -2.41 12.11 13.82
N PRO A 206 -1.60 12.76 14.69
CA PRO A 206 -1.76 12.65 16.13
C PRO A 206 -3.17 13.09 16.58
N THR A 207 -3.74 12.40 17.57
CA THR A 207 -5.08 12.67 18.11
C THR A 207 -5.21 14.06 18.74
N HIS A 208 -4.14 14.56 19.40
CA HIS A 208 -4.08 15.88 20.05
C HIS A 208 -4.05 17.09 19.09
N ILE A 209 -4.32 16.87 17.79
CA ILE A 209 -4.42 17.93 16.76
C ILE A 209 -5.88 18.00 16.23
N PHE A 210 -6.77 17.10 16.65
CA PHE A 210 -8.18 17.09 16.23
C PHE A 210 -9.05 17.97 17.13
N ASP A 211 -8.72 19.26 17.17
CA ASP A 211 -9.39 20.24 18.03
C ASP A 211 -10.65 20.85 17.36
N THR A 212 -10.78 20.73 16.03
CA THR A 212 -11.82 21.44 15.25
C THR A 212 -12.46 20.64 14.12
N GLU A 213 -11.94 19.46 13.77
CA GLU A 213 -12.43 18.68 12.64
C GLU A 213 -13.61 17.77 12.99
N ASN A 214 -14.69 17.88 12.20
CA ASN A 214 -15.85 16.99 12.30
C ASN A 214 -15.46 15.55 11.91
N ILE A 215 -15.40 14.65 12.89
CA ILE A 215 -15.22 13.21 12.68
C ILE A 215 -16.52 12.65 12.07
N LEU A 216 -16.52 12.46 10.74
CA LEU A 216 -17.70 11.99 10.01
C LEU A 216 -18.11 10.56 10.40
N HIS A 217 -17.13 9.68 10.57
CA HIS A 217 -17.32 8.28 10.96
C HIS A 217 -16.14 7.80 11.81
N ILE A 218 -16.43 7.06 12.87
CA ILE A 218 -15.46 6.21 13.57
C ILE A 218 -15.65 4.79 13.02
N VAL A 219 -14.55 4.13 12.65
CA VAL A 219 -14.57 2.81 12.00
C VAL A 219 -13.62 1.88 12.74
N SER A 220 -14.11 0.73 13.18
CA SER A 220 -13.28 -0.36 13.69
C SER A 220 -12.39 -0.90 12.58
N LEU A 221 -11.07 -0.92 12.81
CA LEU A 221 -10.13 -1.51 11.86
C LEU A 221 -10.29 -3.03 11.86
N LEU A 222 -10.13 -3.66 10.69
CA LEU A 222 -10.08 -5.12 10.56
C LEU A 222 -8.61 -5.55 10.67
N GLU A 223 -8.27 -6.31 11.71
CA GLU A 223 -6.91 -6.78 11.93
C GLU A 223 -6.49 -7.83 10.88
N PRO A 224 -5.19 -7.85 10.48
CA PRO A 224 -4.66 -8.82 9.51
C PRO A 224 -4.76 -10.29 9.93
N CYS A 225 -4.88 -10.56 11.22
CA CYS A 225 -4.85 -11.89 11.82
C CYS A 225 -5.94 -12.83 11.27
N ASP A 226 -7.09 -12.28 10.87
CA ASP A 226 -8.18 -13.02 10.23
C ASP A 226 -7.90 -13.38 8.75
N MET A 227 -6.89 -12.77 8.12
CA MET A 227 -6.64 -12.84 6.67
C MET A 227 -5.27 -13.39 6.26
N ALA A 228 -4.31 -13.51 7.18
CA ALA A 228 -2.99 -14.08 6.88
C ALA A 228 -2.58 -15.09 7.96
N PRO A 229 -2.07 -16.29 7.61
CA PRO A 229 -1.60 -17.26 8.60
C PRO A 229 -0.41 -16.66 9.38
N ASP A 230 -0.59 -16.41 10.68
CA ASP A 230 0.44 -15.87 11.58
C ASP A 230 1.48 -16.91 12.01
N LEU A 231 1.27 -18.19 11.68
CA LEU A 231 2.23 -19.25 11.98
C LEU A 231 3.51 -19.12 11.13
N PRO A 232 4.70 -18.98 11.73
CA PRO A 232 5.96 -19.12 11.00
C PRO A 232 6.04 -20.53 10.42
N GLY A 233 6.42 -20.64 9.15
CA GLY A 233 6.45 -21.93 8.45
C GLY A 233 7.48 -22.89 9.05
N GLU A 234 7.06 -24.15 9.32
CA GLU A 234 7.82 -25.26 9.92
C GLU A 234 9.35 -25.07 10.01
N GLY A 235 9.81 -24.53 11.14
CA GLY A 235 11.20 -24.21 11.42
C GLY A 235 11.32 -22.88 12.17
N SER A 236 12.55 -22.46 12.47
CA SER A 236 12.80 -21.09 12.93
C SER A 236 12.54 -20.11 11.77
N PRO A 237 11.80 -19.01 11.97
CA PRO A 237 11.53 -18.05 10.91
C PRO A 237 12.84 -17.45 10.38
N VAL A 238 13.01 -17.43 9.06
CA VAL A 238 14.12 -16.74 8.41
C VAL A 238 13.80 -15.24 8.43
N ILE A 239 14.36 -14.55 9.42
CA ILE A 239 14.30 -13.09 9.53
C ILE A 239 15.17 -12.51 8.40
N ILE A 240 14.55 -11.75 7.49
CA ILE A 240 15.23 -11.08 6.37
C ILE A 240 15.55 -9.61 6.66
N TYR A 241 14.87 -9.01 7.64
CA TYR A 241 15.16 -7.68 8.18
C TYR A 241 14.69 -7.60 9.64
N SER A 242 15.42 -6.86 10.46
CA SER A 242 15.05 -6.56 11.85
C SER A 242 15.46 -5.13 12.15
N GLY A 243 14.50 -4.26 12.39
CA GLY A 243 14.74 -2.83 12.58
C GLY A 243 13.45 -2.02 12.59
N ASN A 244 13.57 -0.70 12.43
CA ASN A 244 12.41 0.18 12.41
C ASN A 244 11.68 0.02 11.07
N SER A 245 10.35 0.18 11.06
CA SER A 245 9.51 0.01 9.86
C SER A 245 9.65 1.18 8.88
N THR A 246 10.76 1.21 8.15
CA THR A 246 11.15 2.27 7.20
C THR A 246 11.18 1.75 5.75
N SER A 247 11.65 2.58 4.80
CA SER A 247 11.96 2.15 3.43
C SER A 247 12.96 0.98 3.35
N GLU A 248 13.72 0.72 4.41
CA GLU A 248 14.69 -0.39 4.45
C GLU A 248 14.00 -1.75 4.43
N LYS A 249 12.80 -1.89 5.02
CA LYS A 249 12.03 -3.14 4.96
C LYS A 249 11.61 -3.46 3.51
N ILE A 250 11.24 -2.44 2.74
CA ILE A 250 10.87 -2.55 1.32
C ILE A 250 12.10 -2.96 0.50
N ALA A 251 13.25 -2.33 0.75
CA ALA A 251 14.52 -2.72 0.13
C ALA A 251 14.91 -4.16 0.49
N ALA A 252 14.69 -4.61 1.74
CA ALA A 252 14.92 -5.99 2.15
C ALA A 252 13.97 -6.99 1.46
N ILE A 253 12.68 -6.65 1.28
CA ILE A 253 11.72 -7.44 0.49
C ILE A 253 12.16 -7.55 -0.97
N HIS A 254 12.54 -6.43 -1.59
CA HIS A 254 13.03 -6.40 -2.97
C HIS A 254 14.31 -7.24 -3.11
N CYS A 255 15.30 -7.03 -2.24
CA CYS A 255 16.51 -7.84 -2.20
C CYS A 255 16.19 -9.33 -2.02
N ALA A 256 15.34 -9.71 -1.07
CA ALA A 256 15.01 -11.10 -0.79
C ALA A 256 14.24 -11.80 -1.92
N ALA A 257 13.35 -11.09 -2.62
CA ALA A 257 12.53 -11.64 -3.70
C ALA A 257 13.21 -11.61 -5.08
N VAL A 258 14.02 -10.58 -5.36
CA VAL A 258 14.52 -10.25 -6.71
C VAL A 258 16.02 -10.51 -6.86
N LEU A 259 16.83 -10.19 -5.83
CA LEU A 259 18.30 -10.17 -5.94
C LEU A 259 18.98 -11.34 -5.21
N ASN A 260 18.38 -11.85 -4.14
CA ASN A 260 18.97 -12.89 -3.30
C ASN A 260 18.71 -14.27 -3.91
N PRO A 261 19.74 -15.00 -4.37
CA PRO A 261 19.55 -16.33 -4.90
C PRO A 261 19.04 -17.27 -3.80
N TRP A 262 17.87 -17.87 -4.06
CA TRP A 262 17.60 -19.31 -4.10
C TRP A 262 18.59 -20.29 -3.45
N TYR A 263 19.88 -20.09 -3.68
CA TYR A 263 20.99 -20.81 -3.11
C TYR A 263 21.86 -19.77 -2.41
N ARG A 264 21.85 -19.78 -1.07
CA ARG A 264 22.92 -19.16 -0.29
C ARG A 264 24.25 -19.64 -0.87
N ASP A 265 25.16 -18.72 -1.18
CA ASP A 265 26.43 -19.06 -1.79
C ASP A 265 27.16 -20.11 -0.93
N PRO A 266 27.47 -21.31 -1.45
CA PRO A 266 28.15 -22.35 -0.68
C PRO A 266 29.60 -21.96 -0.31
N PHE A 267 30.13 -20.89 -0.91
CA PHE A 267 31.43 -20.29 -0.58
C PHE A 267 31.30 -19.03 0.29
N GLU A 268 30.09 -18.60 0.65
CA GLU A 268 29.88 -17.67 1.76
C GLU A 268 30.24 -18.38 3.06
N THR A 269 31.55 -18.37 3.36
CA THR A 269 32.07 -18.82 4.65
C THR A 269 31.25 -18.15 5.73
N ALA A 270 30.65 -18.95 6.61
CA ALA A 270 29.73 -18.46 7.61
C ALA A 270 30.46 -17.51 8.56
N ASN A 271 30.44 -16.22 8.19
CA ASN A 271 31.07 -15.15 8.93
C ASN A 271 30.38 -15.11 10.28
N LYS A 272 31.10 -15.62 11.28
CA LYS A 272 30.62 -15.72 12.65
C LYS A 272 30.37 -14.31 13.15
N SER A 273 29.13 -13.84 13.02
CA SER A 273 28.64 -12.80 13.91
C SER A 273 28.97 -13.29 15.32
N PRO A 274 29.80 -12.57 16.10
CA PRO A 274 30.25 -13.06 17.38
C PRO A 274 29.02 -13.24 18.24
N ALA A 275 28.77 -14.47 18.69
CA ALA A 275 27.71 -14.72 19.64
C ALA A 275 27.95 -13.80 20.85
N PRO A 276 26.93 -13.08 21.34
CA PRO A 276 27.10 -12.21 22.50
C PRO A 276 27.68 -13.06 23.63
N ALA A 277 28.76 -12.60 24.23
CA ALA A 277 29.48 -13.36 25.23
C ALA A 277 28.58 -13.55 26.46
N ILE A 278 27.94 -14.71 26.55
CA ILE A 278 27.27 -15.14 27.78
C ILE A 278 28.38 -15.33 28.81
N GLU A 279 28.46 -14.41 29.77
CA GLU A 279 29.43 -14.47 30.84
C GLU A 279 29.21 -15.75 31.66
N ALA A 280 30.12 -16.71 31.50
CA ALA A 280 30.10 -17.92 32.29
C ALA A 280 30.41 -17.58 33.76
N PRO A 281 29.64 -18.07 34.74
CA PRO A 281 29.92 -17.80 36.14
C PRO A 281 31.28 -18.37 36.56
N PRO A 282 31.99 -17.74 37.51
CA PRO A 282 33.34 -18.14 37.88
C PRO A 282 33.33 -19.51 38.58
N VAL A 283 33.81 -20.54 37.87
CA VAL A 283 34.01 -21.88 38.43
C VAL A 283 35.18 -21.84 39.42
N ALA A 284 34.93 -22.26 40.66
CA ALA A 284 35.91 -22.22 41.74
C ALA A 284 37.10 -23.17 41.50
N ILE A 285 38.28 -22.74 41.94
CA ILE A 285 39.51 -23.53 41.89
C ILE A 285 39.41 -24.73 42.84
N SER A 286 39.64 -25.93 42.34
CA SER A 286 40.04 -27.09 43.14
C SER A 286 41.24 -27.78 42.49
N SER A 287 42.03 -28.51 43.27
CA SER A 287 43.40 -28.92 42.90
C SER A 287 43.76 -30.31 43.43
N ARG A 288 44.91 -30.85 42.98
CA ARG A 288 45.46 -32.21 43.24
C ARG A 288 44.79 -33.31 42.40
N SER A 289 45.49 -34.37 41.97
CA SER A 289 46.94 -34.65 41.98
C SER A 289 47.30 -35.64 40.85
N ALA A 290 48.60 -35.79 40.56
CA ALA A 290 49.13 -36.70 39.52
C ALA A 290 49.28 -38.16 40.00
N VAL A 291 49.44 -39.10 39.05
CA VAL A 291 50.37 -40.26 39.07
C VAL A 291 50.42 -40.98 37.70
N GLU A 292 51.55 -41.63 37.42
CA GLU A 292 51.97 -42.43 36.24
C GLU A 292 51.49 -43.91 36.25
N PRO A 293 51.85 -44.82 35.29
CA PRO A 293 52.25 -44.71 33.87
C PRO A 293 51.53 -45.75 32.93
N ALA A 294 52.11 -46.02 31.75
CA ALA A 294 51.75 -47.00 30.69
C ALA A 294 51.97 -48.51 31.10
N PRO A 295 51.70 -49.59 30.29
CA PRO A 295 52.18 -49.75 28.88
C PRO A 295 51.44 -50.68 27.85
N ALA A 296 51.88 -50.57 26.59
CA ALA A 296 52.14 -51.60 25.54
C ALA A 296 51.05 -52.50 24.86
N ALA A 297 50.96 -52.39 23.51
CA ALA A 297 50.81 -53.45 22.46
C ALA A 297 50.79 -52.78 21.04
N SER A 298 51.77 -52.93 20.11
CA SER A 298 51.98 -53.99 19.08
C SER A 298 50.78 -54.27 18.14
N SER A 299 50.86 -54.42 16.80
CA SER A 299 51.87 -54.24 15.71
C SER A 299 51.15 -54.46 14.35
N PHE A 300 51.57 -54.17 13.10
CA PHE A 300 52.83 -53.85 12.38
C PHE A 300 52.59 -52.58 11.46
N GLY A 301 53.26 -52.19 10.35
CA GLY A 301 54.36 -52.68 9.48
C GLY A 301 53.89 -53.41 8.18
N ALA A 302 54.51 -53.31 6.98
CA ALA A 302 55.60 -52.45 6.45
C ALA A 302 55.77 -52.63 4.88
N ALA A 303 56.73 -51.91 4.26
CA ALA A 303 57.15 -51.90 2.82
C ALA A 303 56.24 -51.12 1.82
N VAL A 304 56.70 -50.23 0.92
CA VAL A 304 57.99 -49.84 0.28
C VAL A 304 58.40 -50.60 -1.00
N ARG A 305 58.29 -49.95 -2.17
CA ARG A 305 59.17 -50.15 -3.35
C ARG A 305 59.13 -48.94 -4.31
N ALA A 306 60.18 -48.72 -5.11
CA ALA A 306 60.29 -47.58 -6.04
C ALA A 306 61.17 -47.86 -7.28
N ASN A 307 60.82 -47.26 -8.42
CA ASN A 307 61.66 -46.80 -9.56
C ASN A 307 60.71 -46.15 -10.61
N LYS A 308 60.96 -45.02 -11.29
CA LYS A 308 62.10 -44.54 -12.13
C LYS A 308 62.26 -45.26 -13.49
N GLN A 309 61.91 -44.59 -14.59
CA GLN A 309 62.83 -44.19 -15.69
C GLN A 309 62.15 -43.34 -16.80
N GLN A 310 62.96 -42.84 -17.75
CA GLN A 310 62.69 -41.92 -18.89
C GLN A 310 63.45 -42.47 -20.15
N PRO A 311 63.76 -41.72 -21.24
CA PRO A 311 62.92 -41.00 -22.23
C PRO A 311 63.27 -41.31 -23.72
N SER A 312 62.46 -40.80 -24.67
CA SER A 312 62.82 -40.56 -26.10
C SER A 312 61.89 -39.48 -26.68
N GLN A 313 62.31 -38.34 -27.27
CA GLN A 313 63.17 -38.02 -28.43
C GLN A 313 62.50 -38.03 -29.83
N SER A 314 62.17 -36.82 -30.33
CA SER A 314 62.38 -36.31 -31.72
C SER A 314 61.58 -36.93 -32.91
N PRO A 315 61.52 -36.31 -34.13
CA PRO A 315 62.23 -35.12 -34.61
C PRO A 315 61.43 -34.00 -35.35
N LYS A 316 62.14 -32.88 -35.53
CA LYS A 316 62.00 -31.72 -36.46
C LYS A 316 61.11 -31.83 -37.71
N GLN A 317 60.49 -30.69 -38.07
CA GLN A 317 60.46 -30.13 -39.44
C GLN A 317 60.55 -28.59 -39.44
N GLN A 318 61.00 -27.98 -40.54
CA GLN A 318 61.17 -26.52 -40.73
C GLN A 318 60.67 -26.10 -42.12
N ARG A 319 60.14 -24.87 -42.28
CA ARG A 319 60.22 -24.13 -43.58
C ARG A 319 59.92 -22.62 -43.48
N ALA A 320 60.82 -21.85 -44.11
CA ALA A 320 60.65 -20.55 -44.81
C ALA A 320 59.98 -19.30 -44.17
N ARG A 321 60.66 -18.16 -44.38
CA ARG A 321 60.16 -16.75 -44.46
C ARG A 321 60.02 -16.37 -45.98
N PRO A 322 59.89 -15.10 -46.47
CA PRO A 322 59.62 -13.76 -45.88
C PRO A 322 58.34 -13.10 -46.50
N TYR A 323 57.88 -11.86 -46.24
CA TYR A 323 58.48 -10.50 -46.20
C TYR A 323 57.71 -9.57 -45.21
N PRO A 324 58.18 -8.32 -44.93
CA PRO A 324 57.60 -7.41 -43.94
C PRO A 324 56.72 -6.29 -44.55
N SER A 325 56.01 -5.56 -43.68
CA SER A 325 55.45 -4.23 -43.98
C SER A 325 55.62 -3.29 -42.76
N GLN A 326 55.74 -1.98 -43.00
CA GLN A 326 55.96 -0.95 -41.98
C GLN A 326 54.66 -0.20 -41.67
N ALA A 327 54.52 0.31 -40.43
CA ALA A 327 53.46 1.23 -40.03
C ALA A 327 54.01 2.33 -39.10
N PRO A 328 53.52 3.58 -39.18
CA PRO A 328 54.17 4.75 -38.58
C PRO A 328 53.87 4.94 -37.08
N PRO A 329 54.73 5.69 -36.35
CA PRO A 329 54.53 5.99 -34.94
C PRO A 329 53.34 6.92 -34.70
N LYS A 330 52.46 6.56 -33.75
CA LYS A 330 51.39 7.46 -33.26
C LYS A 330 51.87 8.30 -32.08
N GLN A 331 51.42 9.54 -32.03
CA GLN A 331 51.86 10.58 -31.10
C GLN A 331 51.43 10.30 -29.65
N LYS A 332 52.25 10.75 -28.68
CA LYS A 332 51.86 10.77 -27.26
C LYS A 332 50.85 11.90 -27.03
N GLY A 333 49.63 11.56 -26.63
CA GLY A 333 48.69 12.52 -26.03
C GLY A 333 49.13 12.91 -24.60
N PRO A 334 48.63 14.03 -24.07
CA PRO A 334 48.95 14.47 -22.70
C PRO A 334 48.38 13.53 -21.64
N ALA A 335 48.98 13.57 -20.44
CA ALA A 335 48.61 12.71 -19.33
C ALA A 335 47.15 12.94 -18.88
N LYS A 336 46.40 11.85 -18.66
CA LYS A 336 45.08 11.92 -18.03
C LYS A 336 45.25 12.27 -16.56
N VAL A 337 44.66 13.38 -16.12
CA VAL A 337 44.54 13.72 -14.69
C VAL A 337 43.75 12.61 -14.00
N GLN A 338 44.36 12.00 -12.99
CA GLN A 338 43.75 10.95 -12.19
C GLN A 338 42.74 11.58 -11.22
N ARG A 339 41.46 11.58 -11.59
CA ARG A 339 40.37 12.03 -10.70
C ARG A 339 40.23 11.03 -9.55
N ASP A 340 40.33 11.52 -8.33
CA ASP A 340 40.15 10.71 -7.13
C ASP A 340 38.71 10.20 -7.03
N LYS A 341 38.53 9.03 -6.40
CA LYS A 341 37.28 8.25 -6.46
C LYS A 341 36.45 8.30 -5.18
N PHE A 342 36.92 9.02 -4.16
CA PHE A 342 36.26 9.14 -2.86
C PHE A 342 36.21 10.59 -2.35
N THR A 343 35.32 11.40 -2.93
CA THR A 343 34.91 12.68 -2.34
C THR A 343 33.41 12.63 -2.05
N ILE A 344 33.04 12.63 -0.77
CA ILE A 344 31.63 12.65 -0.34
C ILE A 344 31.10 14.07 -0.52
N LEU A 345 30.14 14.24 -1.43
CA LEU A 345 29.41 15.50 -1.56
C LEU A 345 28.27 15.53 -0.53
N VAL A 346 28.51 16.24 0.58
CA VAL A 346 27.44 16.63 1.50
C VAL A 346 26.60 17.71 0.82
N ILE A 347 25.40 17.34 0.36
CA ILE A 347 24.42 18.30 -0.18
C ILE A 347 23.48 18.69 0.95
N GLU A 348 23.91 19.68 1.73
CA GLU A 348 23.06 20.39 2.67
C GLU A 348 22.27 21.47 1.90
N GLN A 349 20.96 21.29 1.77
CA GLN A 349 20.07 22.28 1.15
C GLN A 349 18.88 22.57 2.07
N MET A 350 18.95 23.70 2.76
CA MET A 350 17.79 24.30 3.41
C MET A 350 16.82 24.84 2.36
N LEU A 351 15.52 24.61 2.56
CA LEU A 351 14.47 25.23 1.74
C LEU A 351 14.21 26.66 2.26
N PRO A 352 14.20 27.68 1.39
CA PRO A 352 13.82 29.04 1.80
C PRO A 352 12.30 29.13 2.04
N SER A 353 11.91 29.92 3.04
CA SER A 353 10.50 30.28 3.26
C SER A 353 10.00 31.18 2.13
N ILE A 354 8.88 30.83 1.50
CA ILE A 354 8.27 31.60 0.40
C ILE A 354 7.01 32.32 0.93
N ALA A 355 6.98 33.64 0.75
CA ALA A 355 5.86 34.50 1.14
C ALA A 355 4.71 34.48 0.11
N ALA A 356 3.51 34.86 0.57
CA ALA A 356 2.30 34.88 -0.27
C ALA A 356 2.29 36.00 -1.31
N PHE A 357 1.65 35.74 -2.46
CA PHE A 357 1.40 36.68 -3.55
C PHE A 357 -0.04 36.49 -4.11
N PRO A 358 -0.60 37.46 -4.87
CA PRO A 358 -2.03 37.77 -4.88
C PRO A 358 -2.91 36.94 -5.84
N PRO A 359 -4.26 36.99 -5.69
CA PRO A 359 -5.19 36.34 -6.60
C PRO A 359 -5.18 36.92 -8.03
N PRO A 360 -5.55 36.12 -9.05
CA PRO A 360 -5.52 36.51 -10.46
C PRO A 360 -6.69 37.43 -10.88
N LEU A 361 -6.48 38.13 -12.00
CA LEU A 361 -7.46 39.02 -12.63
C LEU A 361 -8.59 38.26 -13.34
N THR A 362 -9.79 38.81 -13.33
CA THR A 362 -10.97 38.28 -14.04
C THR A 362 -11.00 38.70 -15.52
N PRO A 363 -11.26 37.78 -16.47
CA PRO A 363 -11.64 38.14 -17.84
C PRO A 363 -13.06 38.69 -17.91
N ASN A 364 -13.34 39.53 -18.92
CA ASN A 364 -14.67 40.10 -19.15
C ASN A 364 -15.61 39.18 -19.96
N SER A 365 -16.91 39.46 -19.79
CA SER A 365 -18.08 39.09 -20.61
C SER A 365 -17.85 38.49 -22.02
N GLY A 366 -18.58 37.41 -22.33
CA GLY A 366 -18.77 36.90 -23.69
C GLY A 366 -19.92 35.89 -23.81
N ASP A 367 -21.04 36.36 -24.37
CA ASP A 367 -22.15 35.65 -25.02
C ASP A 367 -23.00 34.57 -24.31
N CYS A 368 -24.29 34.60 -24.64
CA CYS A 368 -25.33 33.70 -24.16
C CYS A 368 -25.77 32.72 -25.26
N VAL A 369 -26.03 31.46 -24.90
CA VAL A 369 -26.99 30.60 -25.64
C VAL A 369 -27.91 29.93 -24.62
N ALA A 370 -29.21 30.00 -24.84
CA ALA A 370 -30.23 29.39 -23.99
C ALA A 370 -30.74 28.07 -24.59
N GLY A 371 -31.06 27.08 -23.74
CA GLY A 371 -31.71 25.86 -24.22
C GLY A 371 -31.66 24.65 -23.28
N CYS A 372 -32.45 24.66 -22.21
CA CYS A 372 -33.13 23.49 -21.64
C CYS A 372 -33.90 23.89 -20.37
N ARG A 373 -35.21 24.15 -20.51
CA ARG A 373 -36.15 24.04 -19.39
C ARG A 373 -36.83 22.68 -19.46
N ASP A 374 -37.07 22.12 -18.27
CA ASP A 374 -38.11 21.14 -17.91
C ASP A 374 -37.59 19.85 -17.26
N GLN A 375 -37.50 19.88 -15.92
CA GLN A 375 -37.94 18.80 -15.04
C GLN A 375 -37.95 19.21 -13.54
N PHE A 376 -39.09 18.94 -12.88
CA PHE A 376 -39.34 18.84 -11.42
C PHE A 376 -38.81 19.92 -10.44
N PRO A 377 -39.69 20.80 -9.91
CA PRO A 377 -39.41 21.63 -8.74
C PRO A 377 -39.86 20.95 -7.43
N PHE A 378 -39.00 20.12 -6.82
CA PHE A 378 -39.18 19.68 -5.43
C PHE A 378 -38.08 20.23 -4.52
N ARG A 379 -38.28 21.44 -4.00
CA ARG A 379 -37.54 21.97 -2.84
C ARG A 379 -38.41 21.87 -1.60
N VAL A 380 -38.19 20.83 -0.79
CA VAL A 380 -38.67 20.81 0.61
C VAL A 380 -37.64 21.57 1.45
N CYS A 381 -37.89 22.85 1.70
CA CYS A 381 -37.11 23.61 2.67
C CYS A 381 -37.60 23.25 4.09
N LEU A 382 -36.85 22.40 4.79
CA LEU A 382 -36.98 22.24 6.25
C LEU A 382 -36.33 23.43 6.97
N SER A 383 -36.89 24.62 6.74
CA SER A 383 -36.50 25.88 7.39
C SER A 383 -37.76 26.69 7.65
N GLY A 384 -38.39 26.45 8.80
CA GLY A 384 -39.61 27.17 9.19
C GLY A 384 -39.31 28.61 9.58
N GLN A 385 -39.80 29.57 8.80
CA GLN A 385 -40.01 30.95 9.24
C GLN A 385 -41.42 31.39 8.83
N MET A 386 -42.20 31.85 9.80
CA MET A 386 -43.45 32.57 9.55
C MET A 386 -43.15 34.01 9.17
N CYS A 387 -43.89 34.56 8.20
CA CYS A 387 -43.79 35.97 7.84
C CYS A 387 -44.47 36.87 8.88
N VAL A 388 -43.82 37.99 9.21
CA VAL A 388 -44.42 39.15 9.90
C VAL A 388 -43.89 40.41 9.21
N GLN A 389 -44.80 41.27 8.73
CA GLN A 389 -44.52 42.66 8.30
C GLN A 389 -44.34 43.54 9.57
N GLU A 390 -43.73 44.73 9.58
CA GLU A 390 -43.50 45.73 8.54
C GLU A 390 -42.37 46.70 9.02
N GLY A 391 -41.76 47.54 8.16
CA GLY A 391 -40.73 48.50 8.64
C GLY A 391 -39.97 49.32 7.58
N SER A 392 -40.44 50.54 7.34
CA SER A 392 -40.01 51.51 6.32
C SER A 392 -38.49 51.82 6.15
N ALA A 393 -38.09 51.90 4.88
CA ALA A 393 -37.11 52.80 4.22
C ALA A 393 -35.88 53.40 4.95
N GLY A 394 -34.71 53.23 4.33
CA GLY A 394 -33.51 54.07 4.52
C GLY A 394 -32.49 53.89 3.39
N GLN A 395 -32.01 54.97 2.76
CA GLN A 395 -30.99 54.92 1.70
C GLN A 395 -29.57 54.95 2.27
N GLY A 396 -28.62 54.20 1.69
CA GLY A 396 -27.21 54.28 2.09
C GLY A 396 -26.29 53.26 1.41
N GLN A 397 -25.58 53.74 0.37
CA GLN A 397 -24.38 53.21 -0.32
C GLN A 397 -23.80 51.83 0.06
N GLY A 398 -23.48 51.03 -0.95
CA GLY A 398 -23.07 49.63 -0.78
C GLY A 398 -21.64 49.41 -0.24
N LEU A 399 -21.55 48.68 0.87
CA LEU A 399 -20.39 47.82 1.17
C LEU A 399 -20.70 46.38 0.74
N LEU A 400 -19.68 45.66 0.26
CA LEU A 400 -19.73 44.22 0.01
C LEU A 400 -19.76 43.45 1.35
N ARG A 401 -20.92 43.39 1.99
CA ARG A 401 -21.16 42.43 3.08
C ARG A 401 -20.99 41.02 2.54
N GLN A 402 -20.01 40.29 3.05
CA GLN A 402 -20.04 38.83 2.98
C GLN A 402 -21.37 38.35 3.53
N ARG A 403 -22.08 37.49 2.78
CA ARG A 403 -23.18 36.72 3.35
C ARG A 403 -22.58 35.65 4.25
N ASN A 404 -22.32 36.02 5.50
CA ASN A 404 -22.24 35.05 6.57
C ASN A 404 -23.50 34.19 6.46
N VAL A 405 -23.34 32.88 6.27
CA VAL A 405 -24.42 31.95 6.52
C VAL A 405 -24.67 32.05 8.02
N ALA A 406 -25.69 32.80 8.40
CA ALA A 406 -26.10 32.88 9.79
C ALA A 406 -26.46 31.46 10.22
N GLY A 407 -25.63 30.88 11.10
CA GLY A 407 -25.95 29.60 11.72
C GLY A 407 -27.33 29.74 12.36
N ALA A 408 -28.18 28.72 12.20
CA ALA A 408 -29.41 28.67 12.98
C ALA A 408 -29.04 28.80 14.46
N PRO A 409 -29.79 29.56 15.28
CA PRO A 409 -29.50 29.72 16.70
C PRO A 409 -29.26 28.35 17.33
N LEU A 410 -28.25 28.22 18.21
CA LEU A 410 -27.88 26.92 18.79
C LEU A 410 -29.05 26.25 19.53
N GLU A 411 -30.04 27.03 19.98
CA GLU A 411 -31.33 26.55 20.52
C GLU A 411 -32.10 25.65 19.52
N MET A 412 -32.04 25.95 18.23
CA MET A 412 -32.63 25.12 17.16
C MET A 412 -31.87 23.81 16.90
N SER A 413 -30.68 23.62 17.48
CA SER A 413 -29.99 22.32 17.42
C SER A 413 -30.69 21.24 18.25
N LYS A 414 -31.55 21.62 19.20
CA LYS A 414 -32.31 20.71 20.07
C LYS A 414 -33.80 20.62 19.68
N CYS A 415 -34.11 20.76 18.38
CA CYS A 415 -35.47 20.57 17.84
C CYS A 415 -35.50 19.53 16.68
N GLY A 416 -36.70 19.16 16.23
CA GLY A 416 -36.84 18.17 15.14
C GLY A 416 -36.39 16.78 15.58
N TRP A 417 -35.63 16.08 14.73
CA TRP A 417 -35.00 14.79 15.07
C TRP A 417 -33.84 14.91 16.08
N ALA A 418 -33.41 16.12 16.44
CA ALA A 418 -32.37 16.33 17.45
C ALA A 418 -32.95 16.74 18.83
N ALA A 419 -34.27 16.69 19.01
CA ALA A 419 -34.92 17.03 20.28
C ALA A 419 -34.57 16.03 21.40
N PRO A 420 -34.43 16.49 22.66
CA PRO A 420 -33.90 15.67 23.75
C PRO A 420 -34.88 14.57 24.18
N THR A 421 -36.17 14.86 24.31
CA THR A 421 -37.19 13.84 24.60
C THR A 421 -37.66 13.14 23.32
N ILE A 422 -38.16 11.91 23.40
CA ILE A 422 -38.67 11.24 22.20
C ILE A 422 -40.06 11.75 21.82
N GLU A 423 -40.81 12.26 22.80
CA GLU A 423 -42.10 12.93 22.66
C GLU A 423 -41.99 14.15 21.73
N GLU A 424 -40.92 14.93 21.84
CA GLU A 424 -40.62 16.06 20.94
C GLU A 424 -40.15 15.61 19.56
N ARG A 425 -39.39 14.49 19.45
CA ARG A 425 -38.95 13.95 18.15
C ARG A 425 -40.08 13.26 17.38
N PHE A 426 -41.01 12.62 18.08
CA PHE A 426 -42.01 11.72 17.52
C PHE A 426 -42.88 12.34 16.41
N PRO A 427 -43.39 13.60 16.50
CA PRO A 427 -44.12 14.23 15.40
C PRO A 427 -43.32 14.28 14.09
N TYR A 428 -42.01 14.52 14.17
CA TYR A 428 -41.12 14.60 13.01
C TYR A 428 -40.74 13.20 12.48
N VAL A 429 -40.56 12.22 13.38
CA VAL A 429 -40.35 10.80 13.01
C VAL A 429 -41.59 10.25 12.32
N ALA A 430 -42.79 10.53 12.83
CA ALA A 430 -44.07 10.13 12.25
C ALA A 430 -44.32 10.78 10.87
N TRP A 431 -44.01 12.07 10.71
CA TRP A 431 -44.09 12.75 9.41
C TRP A 431 -43.12 12.15 8.37
N ALA A 432 -41.88 11.86 8.78
CA ALA A 432 -40.91 11.21 7.92
C ALA A 432 -41.34 9.78 7.56
N ALA A 433 -41.87 9.01 8.52
CA ALA A 433 -42.43 7.69 8.27
C ALA A 433 -43.54 7.74 7.21
N LYS A 434 -44.46 8.71 7.35
CA LYS A 434 -45.57 8.93 6.42
C LYS A 434 -45.07 9.29 5.01
N LEU A 435 -44.12 10.21 4.90
CA LEU A 435 -43.48 10.57 3.62
C LEU A 435 -42.79 9.37 2.93
N MET A 436 -42.15 8.51 3.73
CA MET A 436 -41.46 7.31 3.24
C MET A 436 -42.40 6.17 2.83
N LEU A 437 -43.69 6.20 3.20
CA LEU A 437 -44.68 5.25 2.69
C LEU A 437 -44.97 5.42 1.20
N ASP A 438 -44.66 6.58 0.61
CA ASP A 438 -44.87 6.85 -0.81
C ASP A 438 -43.65 6.46 -1.68
N TRP A 439 -42.50 6.12 -1.07
CA TRP A 439 -41.23 5.90 -1.78
C TRP A 439 -41.18 4.56 -2.51
N THR A 440 -40.89 4.58 -3.82
CA THR A 440 -40.75 3.37 -4.67
C THR A 440 -39.34 2.78 -4.57
N THR A 441 -39.08 2.04 -3.48
CA THR A 441 -37.80 1.37 -3.17
C THR A 441 -37.83 -0.13 -3.49
N LYS A 442 -36.68 -0.83 -3.41
CA LYS A 442 -36.63 -2.30 -3.48
C LYS A 442 -36.71 -2.92 -2.08
N CYS A 443 -36.17 -2.25 -1.06
CA CYS A 443 -36.30 -2.68 0.33
C CYS A 443 -37.76 -2.71 0.82
N ALA A 444 -38.11 -3.74 1.59
CA ALA A 444 -39.44 -3.90 2.16
C ALA A 444 -39.69 -2.89 3.30
N ARG A 445 -40.86 -2.23 3.28
CA ARG A 445 -41.26 -1.24 4.30
C ARG A 445 -41.59 -1.91 5.63
N PRO A 446 -40.97 -1.51 6.76
CA PRO A 446 -41.33 -1.99 8.09
C PRO A 446 -42.81 -1.76 8.45
N ASP A 447 -43.49 -2.78 8.99
CA ASP A 447 -44.91 -2.69 9.34
C ASP A 447 -45.24 -1.60 10.36
N ILE A 448 -44.31 -1.24 11.24
CA ILE A 448 -44.53 -0.17 12.21
C ILE A 448 -44.73 1.20 11.54
N MET A 449 -44.09 1.46 10.39
CA MET A 449 -44.30 2.70 9.63
C MET A 449 -45.72 2.77 9.05
N ARG A 450 -46.32 1.63 8.67
CA ARG A 450 -47.73 1.57 8.20
C ARG A 450 -48.71 1.94 9.31
N ARG A 451 -48.40 1.63 10.57
CA ARG A 451 -49.26 1.91 11.75
C ARG A 451 -49.41 3.41 12.04
N VAL A 452 -48.48 4.25 11.59
CA VAL A 452 -48.49 5.71 11.79
C VAL A 452 -49.75 6.37 11.22
N ALA A 453 -50.33 5.83 10.15
CA ALA A 453 -51.55 6.37 9.56
C ALA A 453 -52.86 5.97 10.30
N ILE A 454 -52.79 5.05 11.26
CA ILE A 454 -53.98 4.38 11.85
C ILE A 454 -54.00 4.50 13.38
N ARG A 455 -52.83 4.53 14.04
CA ARG A 455 -52.71 4.45 15.50
C ARG A 455 -52.67 5.83 16.15
N LEU A 456 -53.71 6.15 16.92
CA LEU A 456 -53.87 7.42 17.65
C LEU A 456 -52.94 7.56 18.87
N THR A 457 -52.59 6.47 19.55
CA THR A 457 -51.83 6.47 20.82
C THR A 457 -50.60 5.57 20.74
N TRP A 458 -49.44 6.11 21.11
CA TRP A 458 -48.13 5.45 21.02
C TRP A 458 -47.51 5.34 22.41
N SER A 459 -46.88 4.20 22.71
CA SER A 459 -46.01 4.09 23.89
C SER A 459 -44.60 4.56 23.54
N GLU A 460 -43.81 4.99 24.53
CA GLU A 460 -42.41 5.40 24.33
C GLU A 460 -41.61 4.33 23.56
N ALA A 461 -41.76 3.05 23.93
CA ALA A 461 -41.12 1.93 23.24
C ALA A 461 -41.57 1.76 21.77
N ASP A 462 -42.85 2.03 21.45
CA ASP A 462 -43.30 2.08 20.06
C ASP A 462 -42.69 3.27 19.29
N MET A 463 -42.48 4.41 19.95
CA MET A 463 -41.82 5.58 19.35
C MET A 463 -40.35 5.28 19.04
N GLN A 464 -39.61 4.69 19.99
CA GLN A 464 -38.20 4.28 19.82
C GLN A 464 -38.05 3.25 18.69
N LEU A 465 -38.99 2.29 18.61
CA LEU A 465 -39.01 1.27 17.57
C LEU A 465 -39.37 1.87 16.19
N LEU A 466 -40.26 2.87 16.14
CA LEU A 466 -40.56 3.59 14.90
C LEU A 466 -39.36 4.42 14.44
N GLU A 467 -38.73 5.19 15.33
CA GLU A 467 -37.53 5.98 15.06
C GLU A 467 -36.41 5.10 14.47
N THR A 468 -36.13 3.97 15.11
CA THR A 468 -35.17 2.96 14.62
C THR A 468 -35.54 2.42 13.24
N ALA A 469 -36.83 2.13 12.99
CA ALA A 469 -37.31 1.59 11.71
C ALA A 469 -37.23 2.63 10.57
N VAL A 470 -37.60 3.88 10.85
CA VAL A 470 -37.55 5.00 9.90
C VAL A 470 -36.11 5.30 9.50
N CYS A 471 -35.18 5.39 10.47
CA CYS A 471 -33.77 5.62 10.20
C CYS A 471 -33.15 4.50 9.36
N ARG A 472 -33.43 3.23 9.67
CA ARG A 472 -32.93 2.08 8.89
C ARG A 472 -33.51 2.02 7.47
N TYR A 473 -34.81 2.28 7.31
CA TYR A 473 -35.44 2.32 5.99
C TYR A 473 -34.88 3.48 5.16
N TYR A 474 -34.71 4.66 5.77
CA TYR A 474 -34.11 5.84 5.13
C TYR A 474 -32.70 5.56 4.61
N THR A 475 -31.79 5.05 5.45
CA THR A 475 -30.40 4.79 5.04
C THR A 475 -30.31 3.77 3.91
N GLN A 476 -31.11 2.70 3.97
CA GLN A 476 -31.15 1.66 2.95
C GLN A 476 -31.74 2.19 1.63
N ALA A 477 -32.88 2.88 1.68
CA ALA A 477 -33.54 3.46 0.51
C ALA A 477 -32.65 4.50 -0.20
N PHE A 478 -31.96 5.33 0.58
CA PHE A 478 -31.04 6.34 0.06
C PHE A 478 -29.79 5.70 -0.56
N TRP A 479 -29.23 4.65 0.05
CA TRP A 479 -28.14 3.88 -0.56
C TRP A 479 -28.58 3.21 -1.88
N GLU A 480 -29.75 2.55 -1.90
CA GLU A 480 -30.33 1.93 -3.10
C GLU A 480 -30.56 2.90 -4.26
N HIS A 481 -30.84 4.18 -3.96
CA HIS A 481 -31.15 5.20 -4.97
C HIS A 481 -29.94 6.05 -5.39
N PHE A 482 -29.04 6.40 -4.46
CA PHE A 482 -27.93 7.33 -4.69
C PHE A 482 -26.53 6.69 -4.66
N GLY A 483 -26.41 5.40 -4.33
CA GLY A 483 -25.13 4.68 -4.33
C GLY A 483 -24.10 5.18 -3.30
N ARG A 484 -24.56 5.89 -2.27
CA ARG A 484 -23.72 6.49 -1.21
C ARG A 484 -24.47 6.50 0.13
N ALA A 485 -23.72 6.60 1.24
CA ALA A 485 -24.30 6.65 2.58
C ALA A 485 -25.21 7.89 2.76
N ALA A 486 -26.28 7.71 3.55
CA ALA A 486 -27.19 8.79 3.92
C ALA A 486 -26.67 9.55 5.14
N VAL A 487 -26.94 10.85 5.21
CA VAL A 487 -26.72 11.64 6.44
C VAL A 487 -27.96 11.53 7.30
N VAL A 488 -27.88 10.76 8.38
CA VAL A 488 -28.92 10.72 9.42
C VAL A 488 -28.70 11.91 10.35
N PRO A 489 -29.75 12.66 10.75
CA PRO A 489 -29.65 13.64 11.82
C PRO A 489 -29.10 13.00 13.10
N LEU A 490 -27.89 13.39 13.49
CA LEU A 490 -27.25 12.95 14.73
C LEU A 490 -27.62 13.93 15.85
N ARG A 491 -28.09 13.41 16.98
CA ARG A 491 -28.19 14.18 18.22
C ARG A 491 -26.77 14.43 18.74
N LEU A 492 -26.40 15.69 18.91
CA LEU A 492 -25.17 16.07 19.60
C LEU A 492 -25.48 16.18 21.10
N ASP A 493 -25.05 15.18 21.86
CA ASP A 493 -25.05 15.21 23.33
C ASP A 493 -23.95 16.14 23.83
N HIS A 494 -24.15 17.42 23.58
CA HIS A 494 -23.50 18.50 24.30
C HIS A 494 -24.39 18.91 25.46
N ASP A 495 -24.02 18.40 26.62
CA ASP A 495 -24.34 19.00 27.91
C ASP A 495 -23.64 20.36 27.97
N VAL A 496 -24.33 21.35 27.38
CA VAL A 496 -24.07 22.76 27.66
C VAL A 496 -24.54 22.96 29.10
N GLU A 497 -23.65 22.66 30.05
CA GLU A 497 -23.77 23.17 31.41
C GLU A 497 -23.93 24.69 31.28
N ARG A 498 -25.10 25.18 31.68
CA ARG A 498 -25.23 26.62 31.92
C ARG A 498 -24.40 26.90 33.16
N GLU A 499 -23.43 27.79 33.02
CA GLU A 499 -22.81 28.46 34.17
C GLU A 499 -23.87 29.35 34.81
N ASP A 500 -24.78 28.75 35.58
CA ASP A 500 -25.92 29.39 36.24
C ASP A 500 -25.44 30.24 37.44
N GLY A 501 -24.76 31.34 37.14
CA GLY A 501 -24.63 32.49 38.02
C GLY A 501 -23.21 32.96 38.34
N GLN A 502 -22.77 34.00 37.63
CA GLN A 502 -22.06 35.12 38.27
C GLN A 502 -22.29 36.42 37.47
N LEU A 503 -23.17 37.27 38.01
CA LEU A 503 -23.48 38.64 37.60
C LEU A 503 -23.56 39.52 38.86
#